data_AF-A0AAW9YW00-F1
#
_entry.id   AF-A0AAW9YW00-F1
#
_cell.length_a   1.000
_cell.length_b   1.000
_cell.length_c   1.000
_cell.angle_alpha   90.00
_cell.angle_beta   90.00
_cell.angle_gamma   90.00
#
_symmetry.space_group_name_H-M   'P 1'
#
loop_
_entity.id
_entity.type
_entity.pdbx_description
1 polymer ?
#
loop_
_entity_poly.entity_id
_entity_poly.type
_entity_poly.pdbx_seq_one_letter_code
_entity_poly.pdbx_strand_id
1 'polypeptide(L)' 'MTNKDVVNQPLHYTYGDIEVIDYIEQVTKDYPAEMAFAIGNAIKYISRAQYKNGKEDLAKARWYLQRAFEHWEDKR' A
#
# COMPACT_ATOMS: atom_id res chain seq x y z
N MET A 1 17.30 24.73 -8.28
CA MET A 1 15.85 24.48 -8.14
C MET A 1 15.59 23.03 -8.51
N THR A 2 15.66 22.12 -7.54
CA THR A 2 15.39 20.70 -7.79
C THR A 2 13.89 20.53 -7.87
N ASN A 3 13.39 20.43 -9.09
CA ASN A 3 12.04 20.00 -9.38
C ASN A 3 11.95 18.53 -8.96
N LYS A 4 11.69 18.28 -7.67
CA LYS A 4 11.38 16.93 -7.17
C LYS A 4 10.16 16.51 -7.96
N ASP A 5 10.34 15.52 -8.81
CA ASP A 5 9.26 14.95 -9.60
C ASP A 5 8.22 14.38 -8.62
N VAL A 6 7.23 15.21 -8.30
CA VAL A 6 6.15 14.86 -7.36
C VAL A 6 5.31 13.71 -7.88
N VAL A 7 5.42 13.38 -9.18
CA VAL A 7 4.72 12.26 -9.79
C VAL A 7 5.52 10.97 -9.58
N ASN A 8 6.84 11.00 -9.81
CA ASN A 8 7.67 9.79 -9.76
C ASN A 8 8.38 9.56 -8.41
N GLN A 9 8.48 10.58 -7.54
CA GLN A 9 9.10 10.51 -6.19
C GLN A 9 8.34 11.35 -5.15
N PRO A 10 7.05 11.09 -4.91
CA PRO A 10 6.31 11.77 -3.86
C PRO A 10 6.91 11.46 -2.48
N LEU A 11 7.34 12.52 -1.77
CA LEU A 11 7.94 12.52 -0.41
C LEU A 11 7.20 11.73 0.68
N HIS A 12 5.99 11.26 0.41
CA HIS A 12 5.08 10.61 1.35
C HIS A 12 4.79 9.14 0.98
N TYR A 13 5.56 8.58 0.04
CA TYR A 13 5.51 7.18 -0.38
C TYR A 13 6.89 6.50 -0.32
N THR A 14 7.82 7.02 0.47
CA THR A 14 9.11 6.37 0.74
C THR A 14 9.16 5.92 2.19
N TYR A 15 9.61 4.70 2.42
CA TYR A 15 9.98 4.21 3.74
C TYR A 15 11.46 3.84 3.73
N GLY A 16 12.32 4.80 4.09
CA GLY A 16 13.76 4.67 3.88
C GLY A 16 14.13 4.77 2.40
N ASP A 17 14.88 3.78 1.90
CA ASP A 17 15.40 3.74 0.52
C ASP A 17 14.47 2.99 -0.47
N ILE A 18 13.30 2.55 -0.03
CA ILE A 18 12.36 1.76 -0.84
C ILE A 18 11.14 2.61 -1.22
N GLU A 19 10.87 2.71 -2.52
CA GLU A 19 9.64 3.27 -3.03
C GLU A 19 8.48 2.31 -2.71
N VAL A 20 7.42 2.83 -2.09
CA VAL A 20 6.27 2.01 -1.64
C VAL A 20 5.60 1.30 -2.81
N ILE A 21 5.67 1.85 -4.03
CA ILE A 21 5.12 1.20 -5.23
C ILE A 21 5.87 -0.09 -5.56
N ASP A 22 7.20 -0.09 -5.51
CA ASP A 22 8.03 -1.27 -5.78
C ASP A 22 7.77 -2.36 -4.74
N TYR A 23 7.61 -1.98 -3.48
CA TYR A 23 7.25 -2.91 -2.41
C TYR A 23 5.84 -3.50 -2.61
N ILE A 24 4.86 -2.67 -3.01
CA ILE A 24 3.52 -3.13 -3.33
C ILE A 24 3.56 -4.13 -4.48
N GLU A 25 4.26 -3.83 -5.57
CA GLU A 25 4.39 -4.73 -6.73
C GLU A 25 5.03 -6.07 -6.33
N GLN A 26 6.10 -6.04 -5.53
CA GLN A 26 6.76 -7.26 -5.06
C GLN A 26 5.87 -8.12 -4.17
N VAL A 27 5.15 -7.52 -3.22
CA VAL A 27 4.25 -8.25 -2.31
C VAL A 27 3.04 -8.80 -3.06
N THR A 28 2.49 -8.04 -4.00
CA THR A 28 1.22 -8.38 -4.66
C THR A 28 1.37 -9.31 -5.88
N LYS A 29 2.59 -9.59 -6.34
CA LYS A 29 2.88 -10.32 -7.59
C LYS A 29 2.20 -11.70 -7.72
N ASP A 30 2.07 -12.44 -6.62
CA ASP A 30 1.54 -13.82 -6.61
C ASP A 30 0.07 -13.87 -6.15
N TYR A 31 -0.52 -12.71 -5.82
CA TYR A 31 -1.91 -12.63 -5.42
C TYR A 31 -2.85 -12.61 -6.63
N PRO A 32 -4.03 -13.25 -6.55
CA PRO A 32 -5.14 -12.97 -7.46
C PRO A 32 -5.44 -11.47 -7.52
N ALA A 33 -5.84 -10.97 -8.68
CA ALA A 33 -5.98 -9.54 -8.95
C ALA A 33 -6.82 -8.78 -7.91
N GLU A 34 -7.92 -9.38 -7.43
CA GLU A 34 -8.77 -8.77 -6.40
C GLU A 34 -8.07 -8.64 -5.04
N MET A 35 -7.32 -9.67 -4.63
CA MET A 35 -6.51 -9.62 -3.41
C MET A 35 -5.30 -8.69 -3.55
N ALA A 36 -4.64 -8.72 -4.71
CA ALA A 36 -3.53 -7.82 -5.02
C ALA A 36 -3.94 -6.34 -4.88
N PHE A 37 -5.11 -5.98 -5.42
CA PHE A 37 -5.67 -4.64 -5.29
C PHE A 37 -5.91 -4.26 -3.81
N ALA A 38 -6.53 -5.15 -3.04
CA ALA A 38 -6.83 -4.88 -1.64
C ALA A 38 -5.54 -4.75 -0.80
N ILE A 39 -4.60 -5.69 -0.96
CA ILE A 39 -3.32 -5.72 -0.24
C ILE A 39 -2.46 -4.51 -0.60
N GLY A 40 -2.34 -4.17 -1.88
CA GLY A 40 -1.60 -2.99 -2.32
C GLY A 40 -2.16 -1.70 -1.73
N ASN A 41 -3.49 -1.55 -1.68
CA ASN A 41 -4.11 -0.40 -1.02
C ASN A 41 -3.85 -0.40 0.50
N ALA A 42 -3.92 -1.55 1.17
CA ALA A 42 -3.61 -1.64 2.60
C ALA A 42 -2.18 -1.16 2.90
N ILE A 43 -1.18 -1.66 2.16
CA ILE A 43 0.23 -1.26 2.27
C ILE A 43 0.40 0.25 2.00
N LYS A 44 -0.25 0.76 0.94
CA LYS A 44 -0.24 2.19 0.59
C LYS A 44 -0.72 3.06 1.76
N TYR A 45 -1.83 2.70 2.39
CA TYR A 45 -2.38 3.48 3.50
C TYR A 45 -1.56 3.33 4.79
N ILE A 46 -1.02 2.15 5.07
CA ILE A 46 -0.07 1.95 6.19
C ILE A 46 1.14 2.88 6.03
N SER A 47 1.74 2.88 4.84
CA SER A 47 2.93 3.69 4.55
C SER A 47 2.63 5.19 4.62
N ARG A 48 1.42 5.60 4.26
CA ARG A 48 1.01 7.01 4.27
C ARG A 48 0.58 7.53 5.65
N ALA A 49 0.17 6.66 6.57
CA ALA A 49 -0.43 7.06 7.83
C ALA A 49 0.46 8.00 8.66
N GLN A 50 1.77 7.74 8.70
CA GLN A 50 2.70 8.56 9.48
C GLN A 50 2.92 9.96 8.90
N TYR A 51 2.60 10.18 7.61
CA TYR A 51 2.94 11.41 6.90
C TYR A 51 1.73 12.25 6.47
N LYS A 52 0.52 11.68 6.44
CA LYS A 52 -0.67 12.35 5.92
C LYS A 52 -1.86 12.37 6.88
N ASN A 53 -2.61 11.26 6.99
CA ASN A 53 -3.92 11.29 7.67
C ASN A 53 -4.00 10.40 8.94
N GLY A 54 -2.87 9.87 9.43
CA GLY A 54 -2.81 9.13 10.69
C GLY A 54 -3.87 8.03 10.80
N LYS A 55 -4.73 8.13 11.82
CA LYS A 55 -5.79 7.16 12.11
C LYS A 55 -6.76 6.91 10.96
N GLU A 56 -7.03 7.92 10.12
CA GLU A 56 -7.94 7.74 8.97
C GLU A 56 -7.33 6.81 7.91
N ASP A 57 -6.03 6.95 7.64
CA ASP A 57 -5.33 6.04 6.73
C ASP A 57 -5.23 4.64 7.35
N LEU A 58 -4.99 4.51 8.65
CA LEU A 58 -5.04 3.21 9.33
C LEU A 58 -6.44 2.55 9.24
N ALA A 59 -7.51 3.33 9.35
CA ALA A 59 -8.87 2.82 9.18
C ALA A 59 -9.14 2.33 7.76
N LYS A 60 -8.64 3.05 6.74
CA LYS A 60 -8.69 2.62 5.33
C LYS A 60 -7.87 1.36 5.09
N ALA A 61 -6.65 1.29 5.64
CA ALA A 61 -5.81 0.10 5.57
C ALA A 61 -6.53 -1.13 6.15
N ARG A 62 -7.14 -0.98 7.33
CA ARG A 62 -7.94 -2.03 7.96
C ARG A 62 -9.09 -2.49 7.08
N TRP A 63 -9.82 -1.57 6.45
CA TRP A 63 -10.93 -1.91 5.56
C TRP A 63 -10.47 -2.74 4.35
N TYR A 64 -9.39 -2.34 3.70
CA TYR A 64 -8.83 -3.09 2.56
C TYR A 64 -8.28 -4.46 2.99
N LEU A 65 -7.58 -4.53 4.13
CA LEU A 65 -7.07 -5.79 4.65
C LEU A 65 -8.22 -6.76 5.00
N GLN A 66 -9.32 -6.25 5.57
CA GLN A 66 -10.51 -7.05 5.85
C GLN A 66 -11.10 -7.66 4.58
N ARG A 67 -11.18 -6.91 3.47
CA ARG A 67 -11.61 -7.46 2.18
C ARG A 67 -10.68 -8.55 1.68
N ALA A 68 -9.37 -8.32 1.73
CA ALA A 68 -8.41 -9.36 1.33
C ALA A 68 -8.55 -10.63 2.19
N PHE A 69 -8.81 -10.46 3.49
CA PHE A 69 -9.05 -11.55 4.43
C PHE A 69 -10.34 -12.32 4.14
N GLU A 70 -11.44 -11.64 3.80
CA GLU A 70 -12.73 -12.29 3.47
C GLU A 70 -12.66 -13.12 2.18
N HIS A 71 -11.84 -12.70 1.23
CA HIS A 71 -11.59 -13.42 -0.03
C HIS A 71 -10.40 -14.39 0.06
N TRP A 72 -9.86 -14.60 1.27
CA TRP A 72 -8.78 -15.55 1.49
C TRP A 72 -9.33 -16.97 1.47
N GLU A 73 -9.24 -17.63 0.32
CA GLU A 73 -9.44 -19.07 0.25
C GLU A 73 -8.15 -19.77 0.67
N ASP A 74 -8.25 -20.65 1.67
CA ASP A 74 -7.15 -21.52 2.11
C ASP A 74 -6.71 -22.39 0.93
N LYS A 75 -5.72 -21.93 0.17
CA LYS A 75 -4.94 -22.78 -0.73
C LYS A 75 -3.98 -23.59 0.12
N ARG A 76 -4.50 -24.65 0.74
CA ARG A 76 -3.69 -25.78 1.20
C ARG A 76 -3.29 -26.66 0.04
#